data_AF-A0A0F4G6M7-F1
#
_entry.id   AF-A0A0F4G6M7-F1
#
_cell.length_a   1.000
_cell.length_b   1.000
_cell.length_c   1.000
_cell.angle_alpha   90.00
_cell.angle_beta   90.00
_cell.angle_gamma   90.00
#
_symmetry.space_group_name_H-M   'P 1'
#
loop_
_entity.id
_entity.type
_entity.pdbx_description
1 polymer ?
#
loop_
_entity_poly.entity_id
_entity_poly.type
_entity_poly.pdbx_seq_one_letter_code
_entity_poly.pdbx_strand_id
1 'polypeptide(L)'
;MDNCGFGKLSAELRNRIYDQVLPDDDEIEVYSANLSKPSEDYQPPITQVCREMRAETLPMFYGRNQFVLPLTTEDEHGTHWHVLLENSTDKAEKWLEYNTGALSLLKRSLIISAEFEGDVLTKKWYDHKRPWKRLKEVLRASGYSEEMYFLMIRADYWNLLDRNSDSLNRDERRETRIVNKAFREMGLRCEVEILGP
;
A
#
# COMPACT_ATOMS: atom_id res chain seq x y z
N MET A 1 -30.14 -25.60 -6.46
CA MET A 1 -29.47 -24.29 -6.54
C MET A 1 -29.83 -23.75 -7.91
N ASP A 2 -30.62 -22.68 -7.91
CA ASP A 2 -31.18 -22.11 -9.12
C ASP A 2 -30.08 -21.65 -10.06
N ASN A 3 -30.19 -22.05 -11.33
CA ASN A 3 -29.31 -21.65 -12.41
C ASN A 3 -29.37 -20.12 -12.55
N CYS A 4 -28.47 -19.41 -11.86
CA CYS A 4 -28.22 -17.99 -12.05
C CYS A 4 -28.13 -17.73 -13.56
N GLY A 5 -29.02 -16.88 -14.09
CA GLY A 5 -29.06 -16.57 -15.53
C GLY A 5 -27.72 -16.04 -16.06
N PHE A 6 -26.92 -15.46 -15.17
CA PHE A 6 -25.56 -15.00 -15.45
C PHE A 6 -24.62 -16.13 -15.91
N GLY A 7 -24.70 -17.31 -15.28
CA GLY A 7 -23.87 -18.48 -15.65
C GLY A 7 -24.21 -19.07 -17.02
N LYS A 8 -25.38 -18.71 -17.58
CA LYS A 8 -25.78 -19.09 -18.95
C LYS A 8 -25.14 -18.23 -20.04
N LEU A 9 -24.57 -17.07 -19.68
CA LEU A 9 -23.80 -16.25 -20.61
C LEU A 9 -22.52 -17.00 -20.99
N SER A 10 -22.00 -16.77 -22.19
CA SER A 10 -20.65 -17.25 -22.54
C SER A 10 -19.60 -16.57 -21.65
N ALA A 11 -18.45 -17.23 -21.46
CA ALA A 11 -17.34 -16.65 -20.71
C ALA A 11 -16.91 -15.29 -21.26
N GLU A 12 -16.92 -15.09 -22.58
CA GLU A 12 -16.60 -13.80 -23.21
C GLU A 12 -17.57 -12.68 -22.80
N LEU A 13 -18.88 -12.97 -22.74
CA LEU A 13 -19.87 -11.99 -22.30
C LEU A 13 -19.76 -11.71 -20.81
N ARG A 14 -19.49 -12.74 -19.98
CA ARG A 14 -19.25 -12.54 -18.55
C ARG A 14 -18.01 -11.68 -18.31
N ASN A 15 -16.91 -11.95 -19.01
CA ASN A 15 -15.68 -11.16 -18.93
C ASN A 15 -15.92 -9.70 -19.30
N ARG A 16 -16.67 -9.43 -20.38
CA ARG A 16 -17.04 -8.05 -20.74
C ARG A 16 -17.86 -7.35 -19.65
N ILE A 17 -18.69 -8.07 -18.91
CA ILE A 17 -19.41 -7.50 -17.76
C ILE A 17 -18.45 -7.24 -16.61
N TYR A 18 -17.57 -8.21 -16.31
CA TYR A 18 -16.55 -8.06 -15.26
C TYR A 18 -15.63 -6.86 -15.52
N ASP A 19 -15.23 -6.63 -16.77
CA ASP A 19 -14.43 -5.46 -17.19
C ASP A 19 -15.13 -4.11 -16.93
N GLN A 20 -16.46 -4.09 -16.77
CA GLN A 20 -17.22 -2.86 -16.50
C GLN A 20 -17.50 -2.62 -15.01
N VAL A 21 -17.31 -3.63 -14.16
CA VAL A 21 -17.73 -3.60 -12.74
C VAL A 21 -16.57 -3.84 -11.77
N LEU A 22 -15.49 -4.45 -12.24
CA LEU A 22 -14.26 -4.53 -11.47
C LEU A 22 -13.43 -3.26 -11.73
N PRO A 23 -12.78 -2.72 -10.70
CA PRO A 23 -11.74 -1.71 -10.91
C PRO A 23 -10.62 -2.29 -11.79
N ASP A 24 -10.02 -1.43 -12.60
CA ASP A 24 -8.97 -1.79 -13.54
C ASP A 24 -7.86 -0.75 -13.47
N ASP A 25 -6.63 -1.22 -13.22
CA ASP A 25 -5.44 -0.40 -13.04
C ASP A 25 -5.51 0.62 -11.87
N ASP A 26 -6.36 0.36 -10.87
CA ASP A 26 -6.48 1.22 -9.69
C ASP A 26 -5.48 0.85 -8.58
N GLU A 27 -5.05 1.84 -7.80
CA GLU A 27 -4.42 1.65 -6.48
C GLU A 27 -5.49 1.50 -5.41
N ILE A 28 -5.56 0.32 -4.79
CA ILE A 28 -6.58 -0.06 -3.81
C ILE A 28 -5.93 -0.23 -2.45
N GLU A 29 -6.30 0.64 -1.51
CA GLU A 29 -5.96 0.45 -0.11
C GLU A 29 -6.67 -0.79 0.45
N VAL A 30 -5.90 -1.71 1.05
CA VAL A 30 -6.48 -2.94 1.63
C VAL A 30 -7.30 -2.67 2.89
N TYR A 31 -7.08 -1.53 3.53
CA TYR A 31 -7.88 -1.00 4.63
C TYR A 31 -7.71 0.52 4.70
N SER A 32 -8.68 1.21 5.29
CA SER A 32 -8.57 2.66 5.56
C SER A 32 -7.34 2.99 6.42
N ALA A 33 -6.51 3.92 5.94
CA ALA A 33 -5.41 4.54 6.68
C ALA A 33 -5.88 5.30 7.93
N ASN A 34 -7.13 5.76 7.97
CA ASN A 34 -7.71 6.41 9.14
C ASN A 34 -7.93 5.40 10.25
N LEU A 35 -7.18 5.53 11.35
CA LEU A 35 -7.33 4.71 12.56
C LEU A 35 -8.69 4.92 13.27
N SER A 36 -9.36 6.04 12.98
CA SER A 36 -10.68 6.40 13.52
C SER A 36 -11.85 5.76 12.77
N LYS A 37 -11.63 5.23 11.56
CA LYS A 37 -12.65 4.52 10.78
C LYS A 37 -12.43 3.01 10.86
N PRO A 38 -13.50 2.20 11.00
CA PRO A 38 -13.37 0.76 10.86
C PRO A 38 -12.72 0.43 9.51
N SER A 39 -11.81 -0.54 9.49
CA SER A 39 -11.29 -1.08 8.25
C SER A 39 -12.42 -1.80 7.53
N GLU A 40 -13.05 -1.13 6.56
CA GLU A 40 -13.83 -1.83 5.56
C GLU A 40 -12.82 -2.39 4.55
N ASP A 41 -12.57 -3.70 4.64
CA ASP A 41 -11.78 -4.40 3.63
C ASP A 41 -12.49 -4.19 2.28
N TYR A 42 -11.86 -3.47 1.36
CA TYR A 42 -12.48 -3.20 0.06
C TYR A 42 -12.53 -4.49 -0.75
N GLN A 43 -13.74 -5.03 -0.93
CA GLN A 43 -13.98 -6.18 -1.80
C GLN A 43 -15.16 -5.86 -2.74
N PRO A 44 -14.99 -5.91 -4.08
CA PRO A 44 -16.07 -5.59 -5.00
C PRO A 44 -17.28 -6.51 -4.77
N PRO A 45 -18.53 -5.98 -4.72
CA PRO A 45 -19.73 -6.78 -4.43
C PRO A 45 -19.89 -8.02 -5.31
N ILE A 46 -19.45 -7.93 -6.56
CA ILE A 46 -19.51 -9.05 -7.51
C ILE A 46 -18.72 -10.29 -7.08
N THR A 47 -17.67 -10.10 -6.28
CA THR A 47 -16.82 -11.18 -5.74
C THR A 47 -17.47 -11.92 -4.56
N GLN A 48 -18.62 -11.44 -4.09
CA GLN A 48 -19.35 -11.97 -2.93
C GLN A 48 -20.66 -12.67 -3.31
N VAL A 49 -21.08 -12.61 -4.58
CA VAL A 49 -22.41 -13.10 -5.02
C VAL A 49 -22.52 -14.62 -4.95
N CYS A 50 -21.67 -15.35 -5.68
CA CYS A 50 -21.69 -16.81 -5.70
C CYS A 50 -20.28 -17.38 -5.95
N ARG A 51 -20.09 -18.67 -5.67
CA ARG A 51 -18.77 -19.35 -5.79
C ARG A 51 -18.19 -19.28 -7.21
N GLU A 52 -19.04 -19.39 -8.22
CA GLU A 52 -18.61 -19.35 -9.64
C GLU A 52 -18.09 -17.96 -10.00
N MET A 53 -18.90 -16.91 -9.80
CA MET A 53 -18.47 -15.53 -10.05
C MET A 53 -17.26 -15.15 -9.20
N ARG A 54 -17.20 -15.59 -7.94
CA ARG A 54 -16.03 -15.37 -7.07
C ARG A 54 -14.76 -16.00 -7.65
N ALA A 55 -14.84 -17.22 -8.16
CA ALA A 55 -13.70 -17.92 -8.76
C ALA A 55 -13.21 -17.24 -10.05
N GLU A 56 -14.11 -16.61 -10.81
CA GLU A 56 -13.76 -15.88 -12.05
C GLU A 56 -13.23 -14.47 -11.75
N THR A 57 -13.89 -13.74 -10.85
CA THR A 57 -13.64 -12.31 -10.60
C THR A 57 -12.47 -12.03 -9.67
N LEU A 58 -12.18 -12.89 -8.68
CA LEU A 58 -11.08 -12.67 -7.75
C LEU A 58 -9.71 -12.61 -8.45
N PRO A 59 -9.34 -13.55 -9.35
CA PRO A 59 -8.09 -13.46 -10.08
C PRO A 59 -8.00 -12.20 -10.97
N MET A 60 -9.12 -11.74 -11.54
CA MET A 60 -9.16 -10.51 -12.33
C MET A 60 -8.91 -9.29 -11.43
N PHE A 61 -9.62 -9.21 -10.30
CA PHE A 61 -9.50 -8.13 -9.33
C PHE A 61 -8.07 -8.00 -8.79
N TYR A 62 -7.50 -9.09 -8.25
CA TYR A 62 -6.14 -9.08 -7.70
C TYR A 62 -5.04 -9.04 -8.76
N GLY A 63 -5.35 -9.44 -10.00
CA GLY A 63 -4.39 -9.46 -11.09
C GLY A 63 -4.27 -8.13 -11.84
N ARG A 64 -5.31 -7.30 -11.84
CA ARG A 64 -5.35 -6.03 -12.57
C ARG A 64 -5.02 -4.82 -11.72
N ASN A 65 -5.32 -4.89 -10.43
CA ASN A 65 -5.17 -3.77 -9.53
C ASN A 65 -3.86 -3.84 -8.75
N GLN A 66 -3.44 -2.67 -8.30
CA GLN A 66 -2.30 -2.48 -7.42
C GLN A 66 -2.83 -2.34 -5.99
N PHE A 67 -2.31 -3.13 -5.05
CA PHE A 67 -2.78 -3.07 -3.66
C PHE A 67 -1.78 -2.30 -2.79
N VAL A 68 -2.33 -1.52 -1.87
CA VAL A 68 -1.59 -0.63 -0.98
C VAL A 68 -1.92 -1.00 0.47
N LEU A 69 -0.89 -1.26 1.27
CA LEU A 69 -0.93 -1.30 2.72
C LEU A 69 -0.56 0.09 3.26
N PRO A 70 -1.54 0.92 3.66
CA PRO A 70 -1.21 2.24 4.19
C PRO A 70 -0.71 2.14 5.64
N LEU A 71 0.35 2.89 5.92
CA LEU A 71 0.90 3.15 7.24
C LEU A 71 0.60 4.59 7.62
N THR A 72 -0.22 4.76 8.64
CA THR A 72 -0.55 6.05 9.22
C THR A 72 0.68 6.61 9.93
N THR A 73 1.10 7.81 9.54
CA THR A 73 2.18 8.52 10.24
C THR A 73 1.71 9.85 10.82
N GLU A 74 0.51 10.29 10.51
CA GLU A 74 -0.06 11.55 10.97
C GLU A 74 -1.53 11.43 11.33
N ASP A 75 -1.97 12.33 12.22
CA ASP A 75 -3.35 12.49 12.64
C ASP A 75 -3.71 13.98 12.63
N GLU A 76 -4.96 14.30 12.92
CA GLU A 76 -5.46 15.69 13.00
C GLU A 76 -4.70 16.59 14.01
N HIS A 77 -3.80 16.02 14.81
CA HIS A 77 -3.07 16.70 15.88
C HIS A 77 -1.54 16.70 15.69
N GLY A 78 -1.00 16.00 14.69
CA GLY A 78 0.40 16.08 14.21
C GLY A 78 1.52 15.74 15.22
N THR A 79 1.20 15.27 16.43
CA THR A 79 2.18 15.29 17.55
C THR A 79 2.81 13.92 17.86
N HIS A 80 2.36 12.81 17.26
CA HIS A 80 2.77 11.45 17.67
C HIS A 80 3.05 10.46 16.52
N TRP A 81 3.74 10.91 15.46
CA TRP A 81 3.98 10.08 14.26
C TRP A 81 4.59 8.70 14.54
N HIS A 82 5.49 8.58 15.52
CA HIS A 82 6.13 7.31 15.86
C HIS A 82 5.14 6.30 16.49
N VAL A 83 4.16 6.78 17.27
CA VAL A 83 3.10 5.94 17.85
C VAL A 83 2.14 5.51 16.74
N LEU A 84 1.77 6.43 15.85
CA LEU A 84 0.90 6.15 14.71
C LEU A 84 1.52 5.11 13.77
N LEU A 85 2.81 5.24 13.50
CA LEU A 85 3.57 4.28 12.68
C LEU A 85 3.61 2.89 13.33
N GLU A 86 3.82 2.80 14.65
CA GLU A 86 3.80 1.51 15.35
C GLU A 86 2.40 0.88 15.30
N ASN A 87 1.34 1.66 15.58
CA ASN A 87 -0.04 1.18 15.54
C ASN A 87 -0.49 0.74 14.13
N SER A 88 -0.10 1.49 13.10
CA SER A 88 -0.40 1.11 11.72
C SER A 88 0.43 -0.09 11.26
N THR A 89 1.65 -0.25 11.76
CA THR A 89 2.44 -1.47 11.58
C THR A 89 1.76 -2.69 12.21
N ASP A 90 1.16 -2.57 13.41
CA ASP A 90 0.36 -3.65 14.01
C ASP A 90 -0.82 -4.07 13.12
N LYS A 91 -1.48 -3.10 12.48
CA LYS A 91 -2.60 -3.35 11.56
C LYS A 91 -2.13 -4.05 10.28
N ALA A 92 -1.02 -3.59 9.71
CA ALA A 92 -0.40 -4.21 8.55
C ALA A 92 0.02 -5.66 8.86
N GLU A 93 0.59 -5.91 10.04
CA GLU A 93 0.99 -7.25 10.47
C GLU A 93 -0.19 -8.21 10.51
N LYS A 94 -1.29 -7.83 11.18
CA LYS A 94 -2.51 -8.65 11.21
C LYS A 94 -3.03 -8.95 9.80
N TRP A 95 -3.01 -7.98 8.90
CA TRP A 95 -3.45 -8.20 7.52
C TRP A 95 -2.55 -9.23 6.80
N LEU A 96 -1.23 -9.13 6.97
CA LEU A 96 -0.24 -10.04 6.38
C LEU A 96 -0.33 -11.46 6.93
N GLU A 97 -0.75 -11.65 8.18
CA GLU A 97 -1.00 -12.98 8.77
C GLU A 97 -2.17 -13.70 8.07
N TYR A 98 -3.23 -12.96 7.71
CA TYR A 98 -4.39 -13.51 7.01
C TYR A 98 -4.19 -13.62 5.50
N ASN A 99 -3.27 -12.86 4.92
CA ASN A 99 -3.01 -12.77 3.48
C ASN A 99 -1.56 -13.16 3.15
N THR A 100 -1.23 -14.44 3.33
CA THR A 100 0.14 -14.93 3.10
C THR A 100 0.55 -14.86 1.64
N GLY A 101 1.85 -14.68 1.37
CA GLY A 101 2.41 -14.58 0.02
C GLY A 101 2.14 -15.82 -0.84
N ALA A 102 2.07 -17.02 -0.23
CA ALA A 102 1.74 -18.26 -0.93
C ALA A 102 0.28 -18.30 -1.44
N LEU A 103 -0.63 -17.57 -0.80
CA LEU A 103 -2.04 -17.46 -1.19
C LEU A 103 -2.35 -16.18 -1.96
N SER A 104 -1.33 -15.33 -2.16
CA SER A 104 -1.50 -14.03 -2.78
C SER A 104 -1.87 -14.18 -4.25
N LEU A 105 -3.04 -13.65 -4.60
CA LEU A 105 -3.47 -13.53 -6.00
C LEU A 105 -2.85 -12.28 -6.69
N LEU A 106 -2.04 -11.52 -5.95
CA LEU A 106 -1.40 -10.31 -6.45
C LEU A 106 -0.47 -10.65 -7.62
N LYS A 107 -0.69 -9.98 -8.75
CA LYS A 107 0.23 -10.05 -9.89
C LYS A 107 1.25 -8.92 -9.89
N ARG A 108 0.96 -7.84 -9.17
CA ARG A 108 1.87 -6.71 -8.97
C ARG A 108 2.41 -6.71 -7.53
N SER A 109 3.56 -6.08 -7.33
CA SER A 109 4.21 -5.99 -6.01
C SER A 109 3.34 -5.18 -5.05
N LEU A 110 3.05 -5.70 -3.86
CA LEU A 110 2.33 -5.00 -2.79
C LEU A 110 3.04 -3.69 -2.42
N ILE A 111 2.34 -2.57 -2.47
CA ILE A 111 2.88 -1.28 -2.03
C ILE A 111 2.64 -1.16 -0.52
N ILE A 112 3.68 -0.82 0.23
CA ILE A 112 3.52 -0.41 1.62
C ILE A 112 3.74 1.10 1.64
N SER A 113 2.66 1.85 1.77
CA SER A 113 2.70 3.31 1.67
C SER A 113 2.81 3.94 3.05
N ALA A 114 3.71 4.90 3.22
CA ALA A 114 3.75 5.77 4.39
C ALA A 114 3.84 7.22 3.93
N GLU A 115 2.88 8.04 4.34
CA GLU A 115 2.81 9.46 3.99
C GLU A 115 3.28 10.29 5.17
N PHE A 116 4.20 11.22 4.95
CA PHE A 116 4.77 12.10 5.97
C PHE A 116 4.62 13.57 5.51
N GLU A 117 3.92 14.39 6.29
CA GLU A 117 3.91 15.84 6.08
C GLU A 117 5.08 16.51 6.81
N GLY A 118 5.62 17.54 6.16
CA GLY A 118 6.64 18.41 6.72
C GLY A 118 8.07 17.88 6.58
N ASP A 119 9.00 18.61 7.18
CA ASP A 119 10.41 18.52 6.83
C ASP A 119 11.03 17.15 7.20
N VAL A 120 11.20 16.29 6.17
CA VAL A 120 11.94 15.02 6.20
C VAL A 120 13.30 15.17 6.90
N LEU A 121 13.96 16.32 6.76
CA LEU A 121 15.27 16.62 7.36
C LEU A 121 15.23 16.68 8.89
N THR A 122 14.10 17.10 9.46
CA THR A 122 13.98 17.35 10.90
C THR A 122 13.47 16.14 11.66
N LYS A 123 12.48 15.43 11.11
CA LYS A 123 11.83 14.31 11.81
C LYS A 123 12.65 13.01 11.74
N LYS A 124 13.52 12.84 10.74
CA LYS A 124 14.38 11.64 10.53
C LYS A 124 13.65 10.32 10.81
N TRP A 125 12.44 10.18 10.27
CA TRP A 125 11.55 9.06 10.56
C TRP A 125 12.14 7.69 10.19
N TYR A 126 13.07 7.65 9.23
CA TYR A 126 13.85 6.46 8.87
C TYR A 126 14.82 5.98 9.98
N ASP A 127 15.19 6.83 10.93
CA ASP A 127 16.01 6.46 12.09
C ASP A 127 15.20 5.69 13.15
N HIS A 128 13.87 5.76 13.11
CA HIS A 128 13.00 4.93 13.94
C HIS A 128 12.89 3.52 13.37
N LYS A 129 14.00 2.78 13.43
CA LYS A 129 14.21 1.49 12.73
C LYS A 129 13.29 0.36 13.19
N ARG A 130 12.71 0.46 14.37
CA ARG A 130 11.94 -0.63 15.00
C ARG A 130 10.74 -1.09 14.16
N PRO A 131 9.77 -0.23 13.79
CA PRO A 131 8.61 -0.64 12.98
C PRO A 131 9.03 -1.19 11.62
N TRP A 132 10.02 -0.57 10.96
CA TRP A 132 10.51 -1.02 9.66
C TRP A 132 11.13 -2.42 9.70
N LYS A 133 11.95 -2.71 10.71
CA LYS A 133 12.53 -4.04 10.91
C LYS A 133 11.46 -5.09 11.22
N ARG A 134 10.51 -4.74 12.10
CA ARG A 134 9.39 -5.62 12.44
C ARG A 134 8.56 -5.96 11.21
N LEU A 135 8.19 -4.96 10.42
CA LEU A 135 7.44 -5.14 9.17
C LEU A 135 8.17 -6.08 8.21
N LYS A 136 9.50 -5.92 8.05
CA LYS A 136 10.32 -6.82 7.24
C LYS A 136 10.26 -8.27 7.73
N GLU A 137 10.36 -8.48 9.04
CA GLU A 137 10.31 -9.80 9.66
C GLU A 137 8.94 -10.46 9.41
N VAL A 138 7.85 -9.71 9.57
CA VAL A 138 6.49 -10.19 9.31
C VAL A 138 6.29 -10.53 7.84
N LEU A 139 6.68 -9.66 6.91
CA LEU A 139 6.58 -9.94 5.46
C LEU A 139 7.27 -11.26 5.09
N ARG A 140 8.48 -11.46 5.63
CA ARG A 140 9.24 -12.70 5.44
C ARG A 140 8.51 -13.90 6.05
N ALA A 141 8.00 -13.77 7.28
CA ALA A 141 7.27 -14.84 7.97
C ALA A 141 5.97 -15.22 7.24
N SER A 142 5.28 -14.24 6.66
CA SER A 142 4.09 -14.41 5.83
C SER A 142 4.40 -14.89 4.40
N GLY A 143 5.66 -15.10 4.03
CA GLY A 143 6.07 -15.67 2.76
C GLY A 143 6.18 -14.69 1.59
N TYR A 144 6.27 -13.38 1.84
CA TYR A 144 6.54 -12.38 0.81
C TYR A 144 8.04 -12.31 0.51
N SER A 145 8.41 -12.46 -0.77
CA SER A 145 9.78 -12.23 -1.23
C SER A 145 10.04 -10.73 -1.48
N GLU A 146 11.31 -10.34 -1.60
CA GLU A 146 11.69 -8.93 -1.83
C GLU A 146 11.16 -8.34 -3.15
N GLU A 147 10.78 -9.18 -4.11
CA GLU A 147 10.16 -8.73 -5.38
C GLU A 147 8.64 -8.54 -5.26
N MET A 148 8.03 -9.11 -4.22
CA MET A 148 6.58 -9.07 -4.02
C MET A 148 6.10 -7.80 -3.33
N TYR A 149 7.00 -6.94 -2.85
CA TYR A 149 6.62 -5.69 -2.20
C TYR A 149 7.69 -4.61 -2.33
N PHE A 150 7.29 -3.37 -2.12
CA PHE A 150 8.21 -2.26 -1.87
C PHE A 150 7.55 -1.20 -1.00
N LEU A 151 8.37 -0.39 -0.33
CA LEU A 151 7.91 0.76 0.45
C LEU A 151 7.81 1.98 -0.47
N MET A 152 6.64 2.61 -0.48
CA MET A 152 6.44 3.93 -1.05
C MET A 152 6.41 4.95 0.08
N ILE A 153 7.35 5.88 0.08
CA ILE A 153 7.33 7.02 1.01
C ILE A 153 6.83 8.21 0.23
N ARG A 154 5.68 8.75 0.63
CA ARG A 154 5.17 10.01 0.09
C ARG A 154 5.54 11.11 1.06
N ALA A 155 6.37 12.02 0.60
CA ALA A 155 6.87 13.11 1.42
C ALA A 155 6.48 14.44 0.80
N ASP A 156 5.97 15.32 1.65
CA ASP A 156 5.67 16.69 1.26
C ASP A 156 6.73 17.66 1.81
N TYR A 157 7.35 18.45 0.93
CA TYR A 157 8.43 19.37 1.25
C TYR A 157 7.99 20.83 1.31
N TRP A 158 6.76 21.13 1.76
CA TRP A 158 6.25 22.51 1.94
C TRP A 158 7.27 23.50 2.54
N ASN A 159 8.14 23.07 3.46
CA ASN A 159 9.14 23.94 4.09
C ASN A 159 10.40 24.22 3.24
N LEU A 160 10.58 23.57 2.08
CA LEU A 160 11.66 23.89 1.13
C LEU A 160 11.26 25.05 0.20
N LEU A 161 9.99 25.43 0.12
CA LEU A 161 9.46 26.48 -0.77
C LEU A 161 10.03 27.88 -0.49
N ASP A 162 10.67 28.10 0.65
CA ASP A 162 11.39 29.35 0.97
C ASP A 162 12.81 29.41 0.35
N ARG A 163 13.22 28.36 -0.39
CA ARG A 163 14.52 28.25 -1.06
C ARG A 163 14.40 28.36 -2.58
N ASN A 164 15.41 28.90 -3.23
CA ASN A 164 15.49 28.98 -4.71
C ASN A 164 15.24 27.60 -5.36
N SER A 165 14.59 27.58 -6.53
CA SER A 165 14.21 26.36 -7.26
C SER A 165 15.36 25.38 -7.53
N ASP A 166 16.57 25.91 -7.79
CA ASP A 166 17.76 25.09 -8.04
C ASP A 166 18.33 24.42 -6.79
N SER A 167 18.13 25.03 -5.61
CA SER A 167 18.46 24.39 -4.33
C SER A 167 17.44 23.32 -3.96
N LEU A 168 16.16 23.55 -4.26
CA LEU A 168 15.07 22.61 -3.97
C LEU A 168 15.32 21.25 -4.65
N ASN A 169 15.54 21.26 -5.97
CA ASN A 169 15.84 20.04 -6.74
C ASN A 169 17.09 19.28 -6.26
N ARG A 170 18.11 20.00 -5.73
CA ARG A 170 19.32 19.35 -5.19
C ARG A 170 19.06 18.74 -3.83
N ASP A 171 18.31 19.43 -2.98
CA ASP A 171 17.95 18.99 -1.64
C ASP A 171 17.03 17.76 -1.72
N GLU A 172 16.01 17.76 -2.57
CA GLU A 172 15.12 16.62 -2.84
C GLU A 172 15.87 15.35 -3.26
N ARG A 173 16.77 15.47 -4.24
CA ARG A 173 17.59 14.35 -4.72
C ARG A 173 18.53 13.83 -3.64
N ARG A 174 19.05 14.71 -2.79
CA ARG A 174 19.90 14.35 -1.67
C ARG A 174 19.10 13.56 -0.64
N GLU A 175 17.92 14.04 -0.26
CA GLU A 175 17.07 13.38 0.73
C GLU A 175 16.55 12.04 0.26
N THR A 176 16.07 11.97 -0.99
CA THR A 176 15.69 10.70 -1.63
C THR A 176 16.80 9.66 -1.55
N ARG A 177 18.07 10.07 -1.74
CA ARG A 177 19.23 9.15 -1.63
C ARG A 177 19.49 8.73 -0.19
N ILE A 178 19.35 9.62 0.78
CA ILE A 178 19.54 9.31 2.21
C ILE A 178 18.49 8.30 2.67
N VAL A 179 17.22 8.57 2.37
CA VAL A 179 16.08 7.69 2.68
C VAL A 179 16.27 6.32 2.03
N ASN A 180 16.48 6.27 0.71
CA ASN A 180 16.68 5.02 -0.01
C ASN A 180 17.87 4.22 0.52
N LYS A 181 18.95 4.90 0.92
CA LYS A 181 20.11 4.25 1.54
C LYS A 181 19.75 3.66 2.90
N ALA A 182 19.04 4.40 3.76
CA ALA A 182 18.64 3.94 5.09
C ALA A 182 17.76 2.68 5.01
N PHE A 183 16.76 2.66 4.12
CA PHE A 183 15.93 1.46 3.92
C PHE A 183 16.70 0.30 3.31
N ARG A 184 17.59 0.57 2.34
CA ARG A 184 18.44 -0.47 1.77
C ARG A 184 19.35 -1.11 2.81
N GLU A 185 19.88 -0.35 3.76
CA GLU A 185 20.67 -0.88 4.88
C GLU A 185 19.82 -1.74 5.83
N MET A 186 18.51 -1.50 5.91
CA MET A 186 17.55 -2.38 6.58
C MET A 186 17.14 -3.58 5.72
N GLY A 187 17.58 -3.63 4.46
CA GLY A 187 17.20 -4.62 3.44
C GLY A 187 15.73 -4.51 3.06
N LEU A 188 15.26 -3.28 2.88
CA LEU A 188 13.94 -2.92 2.41
C LEU A 188 14.09 -2.13 1.11
N ARG A 189 13.35 -2.51 0.07
CA ARG A 189 13.24 -1.71 -1.16
C ARG A 189 12.33 -0.53 -0.87
N CYS A 190 12.80 0.67 -1.17
CA CYS A 190 12.07 1.91 -0.95
C CYS A 190 12.13 2.76 -2.21
N GLU A 191 11.00 3.40 -2.51
CA GLU A 191 10.83 4.44 -3.49
C GLU A 191 10.26 5.67 -2.77
N VAL A 192 10.74 6.85 -3.16
CA VAL A 192 10.31 8.12 -2.55
C VAL A 192 9.60 8.91 -3.63
N GLU A 193 8.34 9.22 -3.36
CA GLU A 193 7.50 10.08 -4.16
C GLU A 193 7.39 11.44 -3.45
N ILE A 194 7.67 12.49 -4.22
CA ILE A 194 7.60 13.86 -3.73
C ILE A 194 6.23 14.41 -4.10
N LEU A 195 5.42 14.73 -3.10
CA LEU A 195 4.16 15.43 -3.33
C LEU A 195 4.49 16.89 -3.63
N GLY A 196 4.15 17.33 -4.84
CA GLY A 196 4.27 18.72 -5.25
C GLY A 196 3.21 19.60 -4.56
N PRO A 197 3.40 20.93 -4.57
CA PRO A 197 2.38 21.86 -4.07
C PRO A 197 1.10 21.87 -4.90
#